data_AF-A0A5N9ELJ3-F1
#
_entry.id   AF-A0A5N9ELJ3-F1
#
_cell.length_a   1.000
_cell.length_b   1.000
_cell.length_c   1.000
_cell.angle_alpha   90.00
_cell.angle_beta   90.00
_cell.angle_gamma   90.00
#
_symmetry.space_group_name_H-M   'P 1'
#
loop_
_entity.id
_entity.type
_entity.pdbx_description
1 polymer ?
#
loop_
_entity_poly.entity_id
_entity_poly.type
_entity_poly.pdbx_seq_one_letter_code
_entity_poly.pdbx_strand_id
1 'polypeptide(L)' 'IKKGKLGRLLRNCTYTGITPEFWNSCDAVCNDKHWTMWGTPNCGKGQPGQIGHTGHGAAPARFRNVRVGVL' A
#
# COMPACT_ATOMS: atom_id res chain seq x y z
N ILE A 1 -15.80 1.36 -2.59
CA ILE A 1 -16.45 2.58 -2.05
C ILE A 1 -17.59 2.97 -2.98
N LYS A 2 -18.76 3.36 -2.46
CA LYS A 2 -19.88 3.92 -3.24
C LYS A 2 -20.40 5.17 -2.53
N LYS A 3 -20.50 6.31 -3.23
CA LYS A 3 -20.93 7.61 -2.67
C LYS A 3 -20.23 7.97 -1.34
N GLY A 4 -18.90 7.78 -1.29
CA GLY A 4 -18.09 8.09 -0.09
C GLY A 4 -18.19 7.07 1.06
N LYS A 5 -18.94 5.97 0.92
CA LYS A 5 -19.09 4.96 1.96
C LYS A 5 -18.44 3.63 1.56
N LEU A 6 -17.92 2.90 2.55
CA LEU A 6 -17.49 1.51 2.37
C LEU A 6 -18.68 0.65 1.94
N GLY A 7 -18.43 -0.29 1.04
CA GLY A 7 -19.44 -1.20 0.50
C GLY A 7 -19.19 -2.61 0.98
N ARG A 8 -19.51 -3.60 0.15
CA ARG A 8 -19.19 -5.01 0.44
C ARG A 8 -17.68 -5.22 0.62
N LEU A 9 -17.34 -6.19 1.46
CA LEU A 9 -15.98 -6.71 1.57
C LEU A 9 -15.58 -7.42 0.28
N LEU A 10 -14.30 -7.28 -0.09
CA LEU A 10 -13.69 -7.95 -1.24
C LEU A 10 -12.53 -8.80 -0.72
N ARG A 11 -12.25 -9.91 -1.42
CA ARG A 11 -11.15 -10.82 -1.10
C ARG A 11 -10.30 -11.04 -2.35
N ASN A 12 -9.01 -11.31 -2.18
CA ASN A 12 -8.07 -11.65 -3.26
C ASN A 12 -8.02 -10.59 -4.37
N CYS A 13 -8.05 -9.31 -4.00
CA CYS A 13 -7.96 -8.23 -4.98
C CYS A 13 -6.54 -8.11 -5.54
N THR A 14 -6.42 -8.04 -6.86
CA THR A 14 -5.18 -7.69 -7.56
C THR A 14 -5.31 -6.36 -8.26
N TYR A 15 -4.18 -5.70 -8.50
CA TYR A 15 -4.07 -4.47 -9.28
C TYR A 15 -2.80 -4.48 -10.14
N THR A 16 -2.77 -3.70 -11.20
CA THR A 16 -1.60 -3.58 -12.09
C THR A 16 -1.48 -2.18 -12.67
N GLY A 17 -0.29 -1.85 -13.17
CA GLY A 17 0.01 -0.60 -13.86
C GLY A 17 1.50 -0.45 -14.14
N ILE A 18 1.86 0.51 -14.99
CA ILE A 18 3.24 0.92 -15.23
C ILE A 18 3.65 1.86 -14.10
N THR A 19 4.81 1.61 -13.46
CA THR A 19 5.19 2.27 -12.20
C THR A 19 5.08 3.81 -12.25
N PRO A 20 5.67 4.53 -13.22
CA PRO A 20 5.53 5.99 -13.28
C PRO A 20 4.07 6.46 -13.43
N GLU A 21 3.26 5.76 -14.22
CA GLU A 21 1.85 6.11 -14.44
C GLU A 21 1.02 5.88 -13.17
N PHE A 22 1.27 4.77 -12.48
CA PHE A 22 0.62 4.45 -11.22
C PHE A 22 0.90 5.54 -10.18
N TRP A 23 2.17 5.92 -9.98
CA TRP A 23 2.52 6.95 -9.00
C TRP A 23 2.04 8.34 -9.40
N ASN A 24 2.07 8.68 -10.69
CA ASN A 24 1.48 9.92 -11.21
C ASN A 24 -0.05 10.00 -11.01
N SER A 25 -0.73 8.86 -10.83
CA SER A 25 -2.17 8.83 -10.55
C SER A 25 -2.53 9.11 -9.08
N CYS A 26 -1.54 9.29 -8.21
CA CYS A 26 -1.75 9.63 -6.80
C CYS A 26 -2.24 11.07 -6.67
N ASP A 27 -3.50 11.27 -6.26
CA ASP A 27 -4.11 12.60 -6.18
C ASP A 27 -4.46 13.05 -4.75
N ALA A 28 -4.19 12.20 -3.75
CA ALA A 28 -4.33 12.55 -2.34
C ALA A 28 -3.50 11.62 -1.45
N VAL A 29 -2.91 12.19 -0.40
CA VAL A 29 -2.26 11.47 0.71
C VAL A 29 -2.79 12.04 2.02
N CYS A 30 -3.10 11.18 2.99
CA CYS A 30 -3.53 11.63 4.31
C CYS A 30 -2.40 12.36 5.06
N ASN A 31 -2.77 13.19 6.03
CA ASN A 31 -1.81 13.91 6.86
C ASN A 31 -1.05 12.99 7.84
N ASP A 32 -0.08 13.60 8.53
CA ASP A 32 0.75 13.02 9.59
C ASP A 32 -0.03 12.22 10.64
N LYS A 33 -1.24 12.66 11.01
CA LYS A 33 -2.10 11.95 11.98
C LYS A 33 -2.49 10.53 11.56
N HIS A 34 -2.42 10.22 10.26
CA HIS A 34 -2.75 8.91 9.70
C HIS A 34 -1.51 8.14 9.24
N TRP A 35 -0.32 8.70 9.41
CA TRP A 35 0.91 8.01 9.12
C TRP A 35 1.16 6.92 10.17
N THR A 36 1.58 5.75 9.72
CA THR A 36 1.99 4.66 10.60
C THR A 36 3.12 3.84 9.98
N MET A 37 3.85 3.13 10.82
CA MET A 37 4.85 2.15 10.37
C MET A 37 4.15 0.85 9.98
N TRP A 38 4.23 0.49 8.70
CA TRP A 38 3.69 -0.76 8.17
C TRP A 38 4.77 -1.82 8.03
N GLY A 39 4.38 -3.09 8.14
CA GLY A 39 5.28 -4.24 8.05
C GLY A 39 5.87 -4.65 9.40
N THR A 40 6.64 -5.74 9.40
CA THR A 40 7.39 -6.15 10.58
C THR A 40 8.60 -5.23 10.76
N PRO A 41 8.88 -4.75 11.98
CA PRO A 41 10.02 -3.88 12.23
C PRO A 41 11.35 -4.57 11.92
N ASN A 42 11.36 -5.89 11.78
CA ASN A 42 12.55 -6.70 11.66
C ASN A 42 12.30 -7.87 10.69
N CYS A 43 13.18 -8.00 9.71
CA CYS A 43 13.29 -9.18 8.86
C CYS A 43 14.68 -9.81 9.09
N GLY A 44 14.70 -11.12 9.32
CA GLY A 44 15.92 -11.88 9.59
C GLY A 44 16.38 -12.66 8.35
N LYS A 45 17.69 -12.68 8.07
CA LYS A 45 18.29 -13.51 7.02
C LYS A 45 19.64 -14.09 7.47
N GLY A 46 19.94 -15.32 7.01
CA GLY A 46 21.30 -15.89 7.02
C GLY A 46 21.74 -16.60 8.30
N GLN A 47 22.95 -17.18 8.24
CA GLN A 47 23.70 -17.74 9.37
C GLN A 47 25.17 -17.28 9.24
N PRO A 48 25.72 -16.46 10.17
CA PRO A 48 25.07 -15.93 11.37
C PRO A 48 23.93 -14.95 11.03
N GLY A 49 22.93 -14.89 11.93
CA GLY A 49 21.69 -14.14 11.71
C GLY A 49 21.93 -12.63 11.55
N GLN A 50 21.36 -12.06 10.49
CA GLN A 50 21.34 -10.61 10.24
C GLN A 50 19.91 -10.10 10.38
N ILE A 51 19.74 -9.03 11.15
CA ILE A 51 18.45 -8.38 11.38
C ILE A 51 18.50 -7.01 10.70
N GLY A 52 17.54 -6.76 9.80
CA GLY A 52 17.36 -5.46 9.16
C GLY A 52 16.00 -4.85 9.52
N HIS A 53 15.95 -3.54 9.67
CA HIS A 53 14.68 -2.82 9.74
C HIS A 53 13.99 -2.86 8.37
N THR A 54 12.83 -3.50 8.31
CA THR A 54 12.03 -3.67 7.08
C THR A 54 10.67 -2.98 7.11
N GLY A 55 10.41 -2.20 8.15
CA GLY A 55 9.20 -1.40 8.25
C GLY A 55 9.21 -0.24 7.25
N HIS A 56 8.06 0.06 6.66
CA HIS A 56 7.87 1.20 5.76
C HIS A 56 6.82 2.13 6.34
N GLY A 57 7.20 3.38 6.58
CA GLY A 57 6.27 4.42 7.01
C GLY A 57 5.37 4.85 5.85
N ALA A 58 4.06 4.75 6.02
CA ALA A 58 3.12 5.23 5.00
C ALA A 58 1.81 5.70 5.62
N ALA A 59 1.17 6.65 4.94
CA ALA A 59 -0.21 7.06 5.21
C ALA A 59 -1.12 6.53 4.08
N PRO A 60 -2.43 6.38 4.32
CA PRO A 60 -3.38 6.08 3.25
C PRO A 60 -3.30 7.12 2.12
N ALA A 61 -3.38 6.63 0.89
CA ALA A 61 -3.31 7.45 -0.32
C ALA A 61 -4.39 7.02 -1.33
N ARG A 62 -4.79 7.94 -2.21
CA ARG A 62 -5.76 7.70 -3.27
C ARG A 62 -5.06 7.72 -4.62
N PHE A 63 -5.26 6.63 -5.37
CA PHE A 63 -4.77 6.47 -6.73
C PHE A 63 -5.96 6.39 -7.69
N ARG A 64 -5.90 7.18 -8.77
CA ARG A 64 -6.97 7.27 -9.76
C ARG A 64 -6.76 6.27 -10.89
N ASN A 65 -7.87 5.76 -11.44
CA ASN A 65 -7.88 4.96 -12.67
C ASN A 65 -6.95 3.72 -12.64
N VAL A 66 -6.73 3.14 -11.44
CA VAL A 66 -5.96 1.91 -11.28
C VAL A 66 -6.79 0.72 -11.76
N ARG A 67 -6.20 -0.10 -12.63
CA ARG A 67 -6.81 -1.35 -13.07
C ARG A 67 -6.78 -2.38 -11.93
N VAL A 68 -7.95 -2.89 -11.56
CA VAL A 68 -8.13 -3.90 -10.50
C VAL A 68 -8.77 -5.17 -11.06
N GLY A 69 -8.53 -6.33 -10.43
CA GLY A 69 -9.07 -7.62 -10.86
C GLY A 69 -8.33 -8.20 -12.06
N VAL A 70 -7.00 -8.23 -11.97
CA VAL A 70 -6.11 -8.72 -13.02
C VAL A 70 -5.52 -10.04 -12.55
N LEU A 71 -6.34 -11.08 -12.55
CA LEU A 71 -6.02 -12.51 -12.44
C LEU A 71 -7.19 -13.28 -13.05
#